data_AF-A0AA42SWI0-F1
#
_entry.id   AF-A0AA42SWI0-F1
#
_cell.length_a   1.000
_cell.length_b   1.000
_cell.length_c   1.000
_cell.angle_alpha   90.00
_cell.angle_beta   90.00
_cell.angle_gamma   90.00
#
_symmetry.space_group_name_H-M   'P 1'
#
loop_
_entity.id
_entity.type
_entity.pdbx_description
1 polymer ?
#
loop_
_entity_poly.entity_id
_entity_poly.type
_entity_poly.pdbx_seq_one_letter_code
_entity_poly.pdbx_strand_id
1 'polypeptide(L)'
;MATTIQLTQSSSNLIGYLNGWTSGFGSTYGAFYDAQTSSLATTTIDPNTTYEAWGDGSNGGKGIVMSGALQYSQGNLTGSVDSIVLGSGYSQSTSGIAVSQQELLIDPDSAYSLAGARDLLDLAVYQLARFGSLAGFYDYFAATGTVIGDTAASDTLTGFAGADTFVFSGGNDVVTAGPSGTYGYQDGTDKLDVSAWGVGNIDDVFISSNANGDAVIENTFGGDSITLVGVNSSVLDASDFIFASATALAA
;
A
#
# COMPACT_ATOMS: atom_id res chain seq x y z
N MET A 1 11.54 8.05 2.19
CA MET A 1 10.63 8.06 1.02
C MET A 1 9.25 7.66 1.54
N ALA A 2 8.14 7.88 0.86
CA ALA A 2 6.88 7.31 1.37
C ALA A 2 6.77 5.84 0.93
N THR A 3 6.05 5.01 1.70
CA THR A 3 5.74 3.64 1.26
C THR A 3 4.77 3.73 0.07
N THR A 4 5.06 3.06 -1.04
CA THR A 4 4.17 3.07 -2.20
C THR A 4 3.25 1.86 -2.17
N ILE A 5 1.96 2.06 -2.40
CA ILE A 5 0.93 1.03 -2.51
C ILE A 5 0.32 1.16 -3.91
N GLN A 6 0.41 0.11 -4.71
CA GLN A 6 -0.19 0.08 -6.06
C GLN A 6 -1.37 -0.88 -6.05
N LEU A 7 -2.55 -0.34 -6.36
CA LEU A 7 -3.75 -1.15 -6.47
C LEU A 7 -3.73 -1.97 -7.77
N THR A 8 -4.35 -3.13 -7.72
CA THR A 8 -4.72 -3.90 -8.90
C THR A 8 -6.25 -3.96 -8.99
N GLN A 9 -6.78 -4.53 -10.07
CA GLN A 9 -8.22 -4.78 -10.18
C GLN A 9 -8.78 -5.55 -8.97
N SER A 10 -7.99 -6.46 -8.39
CA SER A 10 -8.38 -7.28 -7.23
C SER A 10 -8.42 -6.48 -5.92
N SER A 11 -7.62 -5.43 -5.82
CA SER A 11 -7.55 -4.55 -4.64
C SER A 11 -8.18 -3.17 -4.88
N SER A 12 -8.98 -3.03 -5.95
CA SER A 12 -9.67 -1.80 -6.33
C SER A 12 -10.44 -1.17 -5.17
N ASN A 13 -11.11 -1.98 -4.35
CA ASN A 13 -11.54 -1.57 -3.02
C ASN A 13 -10.51 -2.02 -1.99
N LEU A 14 -9.58 -1.14 -1.61
CA LEU A 14 -8.42 -1.50 -0.78
C LEU A 14 -8.84 -2.10 0.57
N ILE A 15 -9.71 -1.44 1.31
CA ILE A 15 -10.11 -1.95 2.63
C ILE A 15 -11.00 -3.20 2.54
N GLY A 16 -11.87 -3.27 1.52
CA GLY A 16 -12.65 -4.47 1.23
C GLY A 16 -11.74 -5.66 0.90
N TYR A 17 -10.72 -5.43 0.10
CA TYR A 17 -9.69 -6.40 -0.25
C TYR A 17 -8.92 -6.87 0.98
N LEU A 18 -8.36 -5.96 1.79
CA LEU A 18 -7.57 -6.31 2.98
C LEU A 18 -8.40 -7.11 4.00
N ASN A 19 -9.67 -6.74 4.20
CA ASN A 19 -10.58 -7.50 5.07
C ASN A 19 -10.84 -8.93 4.54
N GLY A 20 -11.12 -9.06 3.24
CA GLY A 20 -11.33 -10.35 2.59
C GLY A 20 -10.06 -11.21 2.60
N TRP A 21 -8.91 -10.61 2.27
CA TRP A 21 -7.60 -11.26 2.27
C TRP A 21 -7.25 -11.78 3.67
N THR A 22 -7.40 -10.96 4.70
CA THR A 22 -7.08 -11.34 6.09
C THR A 22 -7.98 -12.48 6.57
N SER A 23 -9.26 -12.50 6.18
CA SER A 23 -10.18 -13.58 6.53
C SER A 23 -9.81 -14.94 5.89
N GLY A 24 -9.13 -14.91 4.74
CA GLY A 24 -8.64 -16.09 4.03
C GLY A 24 -7.16 -16.40 4.28
N PHE A 25 -6.46 -15.57 5.05
CA PHE A 25 -5.05 -15.74 5.36
C PHE A 25 -4.87 -16.74 6.50
N GLY A 26 -4.08 -17.78 6.24
CA GLY A 26 -3.66 -18.75 7.24
C GLY A 26 -2.15 -18.75 7.38
N SER A 27 -1.66 -18.26 8.51
CA SER A 27 -0.22 -18.21 8.82
C SER A 27 0.36 -19.60 9.07
N THR A 28 1.59 -19.77 8.60
CA THR A 28 2.48 -20.90 8.86
C THR A 28 3.78 -20.48 9.57
N TYR A 29 3.83 -19.23 10.07
CA TYR A 29 5.04 -18.51 10.52
C TYR A 29 6.05 -18.18 9.41
N GLY A 30 5.71 -18.51 8.16
CA GLY A 30 6.49 -18.25 6.98
C GLY A 30 7.79 -19.02 6.84
N ALA A 31 8.50 -18.74 5.76
CA ALA A 31 9.80 -19.30 5.41
C ALA A 31 10.67 -18.23 4.76
N PHE A 32 11.98 -18.26 5.03
CA PHE A 32 12.97 -17.53 4.25
C PHE A 32 13.50 -18.40 3.12
N TYR A 33 13.71 -17.83 1.93
CA TYR A 33 14.28 -18.50 0.77
C TYR A 33 15.72 -18.05 0.56
N ASP A 34 16.62 -19.02 0.47
CA ASP A 34 18.03 -18.84 0.11
C ASP A 34 18.25 -19.42 -1.29
N ALA A 35 18.42 -18.57 -2.30
CA ALA A 35 18.66 -18.98 -3.67
C ALA A 35 20.09 -19.47 -3.91
N GLN A 36 21.06 -19.11 -3.06
CA GLN A 36 22.41 -19.65 -3.16
C GLN A 36 22.41 -21.16 -2.91
N THR A 37 21.58 -21.61 -1.98
CA THR A 37 21.42 -23.04 -1.66
C THR A 37 20.14 -23.66 -2.21
N SER A 38 19.27 -22.86 -2.84
CA SER A 38 17.93 -23.28 -3.29
C SER A 38 17.14 -23.98 -2.17
N SER A 39 17.12 -23.36 -0.99
CA SER A 39 16.55 -23.96 0.21
C SER A 39 15.60 -23.02 0.95
N LEU A 40 14.77 -23.60 1.82
CA LEU A 40 13.87 -22.87 2.70
C LEU A 40 14.36 -22.98 4.15
N ALA A 41 14.47 -21.85 4.82
CA ALA A 41 14.77 -21.76 6.24
C ALA A 41 13.48 -21.41 7.00
N THR A 42 13.01 -22.34 7.84
CA THR A 42 11.74 -22.23 8.59
C THR A 42 11.91 -22.29 10.11
N THR A 43 13.02 -22.84 10.61
CA THR A 43 13.23 -23.07 12.05
C THR A 43 14.63 -22.68 12.52
N THR A 44 15.65 -22.95 11.71
CA THR A 44 17.02 -22.50 11.95
C THR A 44 17.34 -21.45 10.89
N ILE A 45 17.34 -20.19 11.29
CA ILE A 45 17.67 -19.05 10.41
C ILE A 45 19.10 -18.60 10.76
N ASP A 46 19.97 -18.51 9.76
CA ASP A 46 21.33 -18.01 9.94
C ASP A 46 21.32 -16.49 9.79
N PRO A 47 21.68 -15.72 10.83
CA PRO A 47 21.69 -14.26 10.77
C PRO A 47 22.73 -13.69 9.80
N ASN A 48 23.68 -14.49 9.32
CA ASN A 48 24.69 -14.07 8.34
C ASN A 48 24.27 -14.37 6.89
N THR A 49 23.18 -15.11 6.70
CA THR A 49 22.64 -15.39 5.37
C THR A 49 21.78 -14.23 4.91
N THR A 50 21.99 -13.81 3.66
CA THR A 50 21.09 -12.90 2.97
C THR A 50 20.12 -13.73 2.14
N TYR A 51 18.84 -13.66 2.47
CA TYR A 51 17.73 -14.36 1.83
C TYR A 51 17.08 -13.45 0.78
N GLU A 52 16.72 -13.98 -0.39
CA GLU A 52 16.06 -13.17 -1.43
C GLU A 52 14.57 -12.95 -1.17
N ALA A 53 13.95 -13.81 -0.36
CA ALA A 53 12.53 -13.69 -0.04
C ALA A 53 12.18 -14.24 1.33
N TRP A 54 11.12 -13.68 1.90
CA TRP A 54 10.35 -14.28 2.98
C TRP A 54 8.90 -14.34 2.53
N GLY A 55 8.17 -15.40 2.86
CA GLY A 55 6.74 -15.37 2.67
C GLY A 55 6.03 -16.23 3.68
N ASP A 56 4.73 -15.96 3.81
CA ASP A 56 3.84 -16.68 4.71
C ASP A 56 2.46 -16.82 4.07
N GLY A 57 1.78 -17.91 4.38
CA GLY A 57 0.47 -18.22 3.85
C GLY A 57 0.19 -19.71 3.78
N SER A 58 -1.05 -20.03 3.44
CA SER A 58 -1.49 -21.41 3.25
C SER A 58 -1.28 -21.82 1.79
N ASN A 59 -0.72 -23.00 1.54
CA ASN A 59 -0.46 -23.48 0.18
C ASN A 59 -1.72 -23.46 -0.70
N GLY A 60 -1.67 -22.77 -1.85
CA GLY A 60 -2.79 -22.51 -2.75
C GLY A 60 -3.77 -21.41 -2.29
N GLY A 61 -3.64 -20.92 -1.06
CA GLY A 61 -4.52 -19.91 -0.45
C GLY A 61 -3.97 -18.49 -0.55
N LYS A 62 -4.39 -17.64 0.39
CA LYS A 62 -3.84 -16.28 0.54
C LYS A 62 -2.44 -16.33 1.14
N GLY A 63 -1.58 -15.44 0.67
CA GLY A 63 -0.24 -15.30 1.20
C GLY A 63 0.38 -13.94 0.93
N ILE A 64 1.47 -13.70 1.64
CA ILE A 64 2.33 -12.53 1.56
C ILE A 64 3.71 -12.99 1.13
N VAL A 65 4.34 -12.24 0.23
CA VAL A 65 5.74 -12.46 -0.17
C VAL A 65 6.47 -11.14 -0.09
N MET A 66 7.54 -11.11 0.69
CA MET A 66 8.50 -10.02 0.74
C MET A 66 9.75 -10.44 -0.02
N SER A 67 10.31 -9.53 -0.81
CA SER A 67 11.54 -9.74 -1.57
C SER A 67 12.53 -8.61 -1.33
N GLY A 68 13.81 -8.93 -1.38
CA GLY A 68 14.90 -7.98 -1.16
C GLY A 68 16.18 -8.69 -0.75
N ALA A 69 17.07 -7.98 -0.05
CA ALA A 69 18.25 -8.55 0.58
C ALA A 69 17.99 -8.73 2.09
N LEU A 70 17.21 -9.74 2.44
CA LEU A 70 16.70 -9.95 3.80
C LEU A 70 17.73 -10.63 4.69
N GLN A 71 17.92 -10.14 5.91
CA GLN A 71 18.71 -10.83 6.95
C GLN A 71 17.86 -10.92 8.20
N TYR A 72 17.91 -12.05 8.90
CA TYR A 72 17.05 -12.25 10.06
C TYR A 72 17.81 -12.87 11.23
N SER A 73 17.72 -12.18 12.36
CA SER A 73 17.99 -12.76 13.68
C SER A 73 16.66 -12.91 14.41
N GLN A 74 16.53 -13.88 15.32
CA GLN A 74 15.24 -14.18 15.94
C GLN A 74 14.56 -12.92 16.53
N GLY A 75 13.43 -12.55 15.94
CA GLY A 75 12.66 -11.36 16.29
C GLY A 75 13.24 -10.03 15.81
N ASN A 76 14.06 -10.05 14.76
CA ASN A 76 14.69 -8.86 14.18
C ASN A 76 15.01 -9.09 12.70
N LEU A 77 14.09 -8.67 11.83
CA LEU A 77 14.30 -8.54 10.39
C LEU A 77 15.17 -7.31 10.08
N THR A 78 16.20 -7.52 9.28
CA THR A 78 17.19 -6.52 8.86
C THR A 78 17.50 -6.69 7.37
N GLY A 79 18.38 -5.85 6.83
CA GLY A 79 18.73 -5.86 5.40
C GLY A 79 17.92 -4.84 4.61
N SER A 80 17.43 -5.21 3.42
CA SER A 80 16.48 -4.39 2.65
C SER A 80 15.25 -5.19 2.26
N VAL A 81 14.09 -4.56 2.36
CA VAL A 81 12.85 -5.05 1.75
C VAL A 81 12.57 -4.15 0.57
N ASP A 82 12.63 -4.73 -0.63
CA ASP A 82 12.48 -3.99 -1.87
C ASP A 82 11.01 -4.01 -2.31
N SER A 83 10.28 -5.10 -2.07
CA SER A 83 8.86 -5.23 -2.40
C SER A 83 8.13 -6.16 -1.45
N ILE A 84 6.84 -5.91 -1.25
CA ILE A 84 5.88 -6.77 -0.54
C ILE A 84 4.67 -6.98 -1.44
N VAL A 85 4.25 -8.23 -1.59
CA VAL A 85 3.10 -8.61 -2.42
C VAL A 85 2.11 -9.40 -1.57
N LEU A 86 0.86 -8.94 -1.52
CA LEU A 86 -0.26 -9.72 -1.02
C LEU A 86 -1.00 -10.33 -2.21
N GLY A 87 -1.40 -11.59 -2.07
CA GLY A 87 -2.04 -12.29 -3.18
C GLY A 87 -2.68 -13.62 -2.82
N SER A 88 -3.01 -14.38 -3.86
CA SER A 88 -3.55 -15.73 -3.78
C SER A 88 -2.73 -16.74 -4.58
N GLY A 89 -2.99 -18.02 -4.33
CA GLY A 89 -2.17 -19.10 -4.88
C GLY A 89 -0.77 -19.13 -4.27
N TYR A 90 -0.68 -18.88 -2.96
CA TYR A 90 0.60 -18.90 -2.23
C TYR A 90 1.29 -20.26 -2.38
N SER A 91 2.60 -20.23 -2.61
CA SER A 91 3.43 -21.43 -2.72
C SER A 91 4.84 -21.14 -2.21
N GLN A 92 5.46 -22.16 -1.60
CA GLN A 92 6.85 -22.13 -1.19
C GLN A 92 7.51 -23.47 -1.52
N SER A 93 8.70 -23.42 -2.11
CA SER A 93 9.48 -24.61 -2.47
C SER A 93 10.97 -24.28 -2.50
N THR A 94 11.81 -25.26 -2.80
CA THR A 94 13.24 -25.06 -3.09
C THR A 94 13.50 -24.21 -4.34
N SER A 95 12.46 -23.96 -5.15
CA SER A 95 12.53 -23.07 -6.32
C SER A 95 12.12 -21.63 -6.02
N GLY A 96 11.75 -21.31 -4.77
CA GLY A 96 11.35 -19.97 -4.35
C GLY A 96 10.00 -19.91 -3.65
N ILE A 97 9.60 -18.69 -3.31
CA ILE A 97 8.33 -18.34 -2.65
C ILE A 97 7.58 -17.35 -3.54
N ALA A 98 6.28 -17.59 -3.75
CA ALA A 98 5.48 -16.77 -4.65
C ALA A 98 3.98 -16.82 -4.30
N VAL A 99 3.25 -15.79 -4.72
CA VAL A 99 1.81 -15.85 -4.98
C VAL A 99 1.59 -15.89 -6.49
N SER A 100 0.73 -16.78 -6.98
CA SER A 100 0.47 -16.89 -8.41
C SER A 100 -0.42 -15.78 -8.96
N GLN A 101 -1.21 -15.14 -8.08
CA GLN A 101 -1.97 -13.94 -8.37
C GLN A 101 -1.52 -12.84 -7.42
N GLN A 102 -0.81 -11.85 -7.96
CA GLN A 102 -0.40 -10.65 -7.22
C GLN A 102 -1.59 -9.69 -7.21
N GLU A 103 -2.13 -9.41 -6.03
CA GLU A 103 -3.41 -8.70 -5.88
C GLU A 103 -3.22 -7.31 -5.25
N LEU A 104 -2.15 -7.09 -4.48
CA LEU A 104 -1.74 -5.79 -3.95
C LEU A 104 -0.22 -5.73 -3.92
N LEU A 105 0.36 -4.64 -4.44
CA LEU A 105 1.80 -4.43 -4.51
C LEU A 105 2.18 -3.28 -3.58
N ILE A 106 3.24 -3.47 -2.81
CA ILE A 106 3.72 -2.49 -1.84
C ILE A 106 5.25 -2.39 -1.98
N ASP A 107 5.76 -1.19 -2.22
CA ASP A 107 7.19 -0.88 -2.15
C ASP A 107 7.46 -0.13 -0.84
N PRO A 108 8.09 -0.77 0.16
CA PRO A 108 8.37 -0.15 1.45
C PRO A 108 9.33 1.05 1.34
N ASP A 109 9.24 2.01 2.27
CA ASP A 109 10.27 3.03 2.40
C ASP A 109 11.62 2.41 2.84
N SER A 110 12.52 2.22 1.87
CA SER A 110 13.90 1.76 2.10
C SER A 110 14.72 2.65 3.04
N ALA A 111 14.33 3.92 3.25
CA ALA A 111 14.99 4.83 4.18
C ALA A 111 14.42 4.74 5.61
N TYR A 112 13.26 4.12 5.79
CA TYR A 112 12.69 3.88 7.11
C TYR A 112 13.49 2.76 7.77
N SER A 113 14.40 3.16 8.65
CA SER A 113 15.48 2.28 9.11
C SER A 113 14.92 1.05 9.84
N LEU A 114 15.28 -0.14 9.34
CA LEU A 114 15.12 -1.42 10.03
C LEU A 114 16.09 -1.57 11.23
N ALA A 115 16.89 -0.54 11.56
CA ALA A 115 17.99 -0.64 12.51
C ALA A 115 17.61 -0.15 13.91
N GLY A 116 17.03 -1.02 14.73
CA GLY A 116 16.76 -0.72 16.15
C GLY A 116 15.78 -1.68 16.81
N ALA A 117 15.58 -1.53 18.11
CA ALA A 117 14.85 -2.52 18.93
C ALA A 117 13.34 -2.62 18.66
N ARG A 118 12.76 -1.88 17.69
CA ARG A 118 11.38 -2.01 17.22
C ARG A 118 11.22 -1.36 15.83
N ASP A 119 11.74 -2.00 14.79
CA ASP A 119 11.29 -1.67 13.45
C ASP A 119 9.79 -1.97 13.31
N LEU A 120 9.03 -1.02 12.76
CA LEU A 120 7.59 -1.16 12.59
C LEU A 120 7.26 -2.20 11.53
N LEU A 121 8.12 -2.37 10.51
CA LEU A 121 7.90 -3.40 9.50
C LEU A 121 8.12 -4.80 10.08
N ASP A 122 9.20 -5.03 10.83
CA ASP A 122 9.40 -6.28 11.58
C ASP A 122 8.23 -6.56 12.56
N LEU A 123 7.76 -5.53 13.28
CA LEU A 123 6.58 -5.67 14.14
C LEU A 123 5.31 -6.01 13.34
N ALA A 124 5.12 -5.41 12.16
CA ALA A 124 3.99 -5.69 11.28
C ALA A 124 3.99 -7.14 10.80
N VAL A 125 5.15 -7.62 10.33
CA VAL A 125 5.36 -9.00 9.89
C VAL A 125 5.10 -9.97 11.04
N TYR A 126 5.63 -9.67 12.24
CA TYR A 126 5.38 -10.47 13.43
C TYR A 126 3.90 -10.54 13.80
N GLN A 127 3.19 -9.40 13.79
CA GLN A 127 1.77 -9.36 14.12
C GLN A 127 0.93 -10.13 13.10
N LEU A 128 1.27 -10.03 11.81
CA LEU A 128 0.62 -10.80 10.76
C LEU A 128 0.87 -12.30 10.96
N ALA A 129 2.12 -12.73 11.10
CA ALA A 129 2.47 -14.14 11.25
C ALA A 129 1.91 -14.75 12.54
N ARG A 130 1.89 -14.01 13.65
CA ARG A 130 1.45 -14.54 14.95
C ARG A 130 -0.06 -14.44 15.17
N PHE A 131 -0.69 -13.37 14.70
CA PHE A 131 -2.08 -13.04 15.02
C PHE A 131 -2.98 -12.93 13.79
N GLY A 132 -2.45 -13.04 12.58
CA GLY A 132 -3.22 -12.80 11.35
C GLY A 132 -3.72 -11.36 11.26
N SER A 133 -3.00 -10.40 11.83
CA SER A 133 -3.44 -9.00 11.95
C SER A 133 -2.61 -8.07 11.08
N LEU A 134 -3.29 -7.18 10.35
CA LEU A 134 -2.68 -6.08 9.59
C LEU A 134 -2.46 -4.80 10.41
N ALA A 135 -2.81 -4.78 11.70
CA ALA A 135 -2.69 -3.58 12.54
C ALA A 135 -1.27 -2.96 12.50
N GLY A 136 -0.23 -3.79 12.60
CA GLY A 136 1.15 -3.32 12.51
C GLY A 136 1.53 -2.77 11.13
N PHE A 137 0.92 -3.27 10.05
CA PHE A 137 1.10 -2.67 8.72
C PHE A 137 0.47 -1.28 8.65
N TYR A 138 -0.68 -1.08 9.28
CA TYR A 138 -1.30 0.25 9.35
C TYR A 138 -0.46 1.23 10.18
N ASP A 139 0.14 0.78 11.29
CA ASP A 139 1.08 1.58 12.07
C ASP A 139 2.34 1.93 11.26
N TYR A 140 2.83 0.98 10.46
CA TYR A 140 3.97 1.19 9.57
C TYR A 140 3.64 2.22 8.47
N PHE A 141 2.53 2.05 7.76
CA PHE A 141 2.06 3.01 6.75
C PHE A 141 1.87 4.40 7.34
N ALA A 142 1.31 4.47 8.55
CA ALA A 142 1.15 5.73 9.27
C ALA A 142 2.47 6.44 9.57
N ALA A 143 3.52 5.68 9.89
CA ALA A 143 4.82 6.22 10.22
C ALA A 143 5.63 6.65 8.98
N THR A 144 5.45 5.96 7.85
CA THR A 144 6.16 6.29 6.60
C THR A 144 5.43 7.32 5.75
N GLY A 145 4.12 7.51 5.98
CA GLY A 145 3.23 8.05 4.97
C GLY A 145 3.10 7.10 3.77
N THR A 146 2.14 7.36 2.88
CA THR A 146 1.92 6.51 1.71
C THR A 146 1.81 7.27 0.39
N VAL A 147 2.17 6.60 -0.70
CA VAL A 147 1.77 6.97 -2.06
C VAL A 147 0.87 5.85 -2.56
N ILE A 148 -0.42 6.12 -2.76
CA ILE A 148 -1.41 5.11 -3.13
C ILE A 148 -1.85 5.35 -4.57
N GLY A 149 -1.42 4.48 -5.49
CA GLY A 149 -1.80 4.51 -6.89
C GLY A 149 -3.05 3.69 -7.17
N ASP A 150 -4.02 4.31 -7.85
CA ASP A 150 -5.22 3.66 -8.35
C ASP A 150 -4.96 2.82 -9.61
N THR A 151 -6.05 2.32 -10.18
CA THR A 151 -6.14 1.76 -11.52
C THR A 151 -6.90 2.74 -12.43
N ALA A 152 -6.99 2.45 -13.73
CA ALA A 152 -7.78 3.28 -14.65
C ALA A 152 -9.31 3.13 -14.48
N ALA A 153 -9.78 2.39 -13.48
CA ALA A 153 -11.18 2.15 -13.19
C ALA A 153 -11.51 2.74 -11.80
N SER A 154 -12.80 2.91 -11.50
CA SER A 154 -13.23 3.38 -10.19
C SER A 154 -12.72 2.52 -9.04
N ASP A 155 -11.97 3.14 -8.14
CA ASP A 155 -11.34 2.53 -6.98
C ASP A 155 -11.83 3.16 -5.66
N THR A 156 -11.59 2.46 -4.56
CA THR A 156 -11.77 2.93 -3.18
C THR A 156 -10.43 2.88 -2.47
N LEU A 157 -9.77 4.03 -2.40
CA LEU A 157 -8.49 4.22 -1.74
C LEU A 157 -8.72 4.48 -0.24
N THR A 158 -7.71 4.15 0.55
CA THR A 158 -7.77 4.27 2.02
C THR A 158 -6.63 5.13 2.50
N GLY A 159 -6.94 6.24 3.18
CA GLY A 159 -5.93 7.03 3.88
C GLY A 159 -5.42 6.30 5.11
N PHE A 160 -4.17 6.59 5.46
CA PHE A 160 -3.55 6.20 6.71
C PHE A 160 -3.18 7.46 7.49
N ALA A 161 -2.65 7.29 8.70
CA ALA A 161 -2.09 8.45 9.39
C ALA A 161 -0.83 8.92 8.66
N GLY A 162 -0.27 10.07 9.06
CA GLY A 162 0.90 10.63 8.39
C GLY A 162 0.52 11.35 7.09
N ALA A 163 1.50 11.57 6.23
CA ALA A 163 1.32 12.29 4.97
C ALA A 163 1.11 11.30 3.82
N ASP A 164 -0.07 11.33 3.22
CA ASP A 164 -0.44 10.46 2.11
C ASP A 164 -0.53 11.23 0.79
N THR A 165 -0.22 10.56 -0.31
CA THR A 165 -0.46 11.04 -1.67
C THR A 165 -1.32 10.02 -2.39
N PHE A 166 -2.53 10.42 -2.77
CA PHE A 166 -3.45 9.61 -3.57
C PHE A 166 -3.21 9.94 -5.04
N VAL A 167 -2.81 8.96 -5.84
CA VAL A 167 -2.47 9.13 -7.25
C VAL A 167 -3.59 8.58 -8.12
N PHE A 168 -4.20 9.47 -8.90
CA PHE A 168 -5.37 9.19 -9.71
C PHE A 168 -5.03 9.13 -11.19
N SER A 169 -5.35 8.01 -11.83
CA SER A 169 -5.11 7.77 -13.26
C SER A 169 -6.38 7.78 -14.10
N GLY A 170 -7.55 7.68 -13.48
CA GLY A 170 -8.86 7.89 -14.11
C GLY A 170 -9.98 7.11 -13.42
N GLY A 171 -11.22 7.36 -13.81
CA GLY A 171 -12.40 6.76 -13.19
C GLY A 171 -13.04 7.65 -12.13
N ASN A 172 -13.99 7.08 -11.40
CA ASN A 172 -14.69 7.78 -10.31
C ASN A 172 -14.29 7.15 -8.98
N ASP A 173 -13.33 7.77 -8.31
CA ASP A 173 -12.66 7.21 -7.15
C ASP A 173 -13.22 7.73 -5.85
N VAL A 174 -13.02 6.96 -4.79
CA VAL A 174 -13.43 7.32 -3.44
C VAL A 174 -12.26 7.17 -2.49
N VAL A 175 -11.93 8.24 -1.77
CA VAL A 175 -10.96 8.18 -0.66
C VAL A 175 -11.73 8.05 0.64
N THR A 176 -11.41 7.02 1.41
CA THR A 176 -12.06 6.70 2.68
C THR A 176 -11.06 6.59 3.82
N ALA A 177 -11.57 6.66 5.05
CA ALA A 177 -10.76 6.40 6.23
C ALA A 177 -10.47 4.90 6.41
N GLY A 178 -9.27 4.59 6.91
CA GLY A 178 -8.91 3.24 7.33
C GLY A 178 -9.79 2.65 8.44
N PRO A 179 -9.61 1.37 8.78
CA PRO A 179 -10.50 0.63 9.69
C PRO A 179 -10.51 1.14 11.15
N SER A 180 -9.52 1.95 11.56
CA SER A 180 -9.56 2.69 12.83
C SER A 180 -10.43 3.96 12.77
N GLY A 181 -11.01 4.28 11.61
CA GLY A 181 -11.94 5.39 11.37
C GLY A 181 -11.31 6.78 11.49
N THR A 182 -9.99 6.88 11.66
CA THR A 182 -9.35 8.13 12.07
C THR A 182 -8.64 8.86 10.92
N TYR A 183 -8.32 8.18 9.81
CA TYR A 183 -7.45 8.76 8.79
C TYR A 183 -7.96 8.46 7.38
N GLY A 184 -8.87 9.30 6.88
CA GLY A 184 -9.09 9.45 5.44
C GLY A 184 -8.17 10.55 4.91
N TYR A 185 -8.57 11.23 3.83
CA TYR A 185 -7.86 12.42 3.38
C TYR A 185 -7.82 13.51 4.48
N GLN A 186 -6.64 14.09 4.70
CA GLN A 186 -6.36 15.15 5.67
C GLN A 186 -5.84 16.40 4.96
N ASP A 187 -6.66 17.46 4.99
CA ASP A 187 -6.29 18.79 4.51
C ASP A 187 -4.97 19.29 5.14
N GLY A 188 -4.14 19.94 4.31
CA GLY A 188 -2.84 20.48 4.69
C GLY A 188 -1.74 19.44 4.96
N THR A 189 -2.06 18.15 4.97
CA THR A 189 -1.10 17.05 5.21
C THR A 189 -0.98 16.16 3.98
N ASP A 190 -2.12 15.75 3.42
CA ASP A 190 -2.19 14.85 2.28
C ASP A 190 -2.15 15.60 0.95
N LYS A 191 -2.00 14.84 -0.15
CA LYS A 191 -1.99 15.35 -1.52
C LYS A 191 -2.87 14.48 -2.43
N LEU A 192 -3.50 15.13 -3.39
CA LEU A 192 -4.24 14.52 -4.49
C LEU A 192 -3.44 14.73 -5.78
N ASP A 193 -2.81 13.68 -6.28
CA ASP A 193 -2.12 13.72 -7.56
C ASP A 193 -3.10 13.41 -8.69
N VAL A 194 -3.51 14.50 -9.36
CA VAL A 194 -4.42 14.51 -10.51
C VAL A 194 -3.64 14.81 -11.80
N SER A 195 -2.31 14.71 -11.77
CA SER A 195 -1.47 15.10 -12.91
C SER A 195 -1.73 14.25 -14.16
N ALA A 196 -2.19 13.02 -14.00
CA ALA A 196 -2.55 12.14 -15.12
C ALA A 196 -3.84 12.57 -15.85
N TRP A 197 -4.70 13.37 -15.22
CA TRP A 197 -5.92 13.89 -15.85
C TRP A 197 -5.65 15.01 -16.87
N GLY A 198 -4.41 15.50 -16.93
CA GLY A 198 -4.06 16.64 -17.78
C GLY A 198 -4.59 17.98 -17.27
N VAL A 199 -4.95 18.07 -15.97
CA VAL A 199 -5.30 19.35 -15.32
C VAL A 199 -4.03 20.06 -14.89
N GLY A 200 -3.87 21.33 -15.27
CA GLY A 200 -2.64 22.10 -15.03
C GLY A 200 -2.68 22.97 -13.79
N ASN A 201 -3.88 23.25 -13.26
CA ASN A 201 -4.08 24.10 -12.08
C ASN A 201 -5.48 23.91 -11.47
N ILE A 202 -5.77 24.59 -10.36
CA ILE A 202 -7.03 24.45 -9.64
C ILE A 202 -8.26 24.94 -10.42
N ASP A 203 -8.09 25.88 -11.36
CA ASP A 203 -9.21 26.33 -12.21
C ASP A 203 -9.63 25.26 -13.23
N ASP A 204 -8.82 24.21 -13.43
CA ASP A 204 -9.10 23.08 -14.32
C ASP A 204 -9.89 21.95 -13.61
N VAL A 205 -10.28 22.13 -12.34
CA VAL A 205 -11.14 21.20 -11.60
C VAL A 205 -12.38 21.90 -11.03
N PHE A 206 -13.50 21.17 -10.95
CA PHE A 206 -14.68 21.60 -10.21
C PHE A 206 -14.70 20.95 -8.83
N ILE A 207 -14.72 21.77 -7.78
CA ILE A 207 -14.79 21.31 -6.40
C ILE A 207 -16.18 21.64 -5.86
N SER A 208 -16.91 20.63 -5.41
CA SER A 208 -18.27 20.75 -4.88
C SER A 208 -18.51 19.82 -3.70
N SER A 209 -19.69 19.87 -3.09
CA SER A 209 -20.11 18.89 -2.07
C SER A 209 -21.29 18.07 -2.54
N ASN A 210 -21.26 16.77 -2.27
CA ASN A 210 -22.39 15.87 -2.51
C ASN A 210 -23.49 16.03 -1.43
N ALA A 211 -24.56 15.23 -1.55
CA ALA A 211 -25.68 15.25 -0.60
C ALA A 211 -25.32 14.84 0.84
N ASN A 212 -24.22 14.10 1.04
CA ASN A 212 -23.69 13.70 2.34
C ASN A 212 -22.73 14.75 2.93
N GLY A 213 -22.41 15.81 2.18
CA GLY A 213 -21.43 16.82 2.57
C GLY A 213 -19.98 16.48 2.24
N ASP A 214 -19.73 15.35 1.58
CA ASP A 214 -18.39 14.96 1.12
C ASP A 214 -17.93 15.85 -0.03
N ALA A 215 -16.64 16.16 -0.08
CA ALA A 215 -16.04 16.88 -1.18
C ALA A 215 -15.99 15.99 -2.43
N VAL A 216 -16.39 16.56 -3.56
CA VAL A 216 -16.30 15.93 -4.89
C VAL A 216 -15.48 16.85 -5.78
N ILE A 217 -14.41 16.29 -6.35
CA ILE A 217 -13.52 16.94 -7.29
C ILE A 217 -13.77 16.30 -8.66
N GLU A 218 -14.12 17.10 -9.65
CA GLU A 218 -14.37 16.63 -11.01
C GLU A 218 -13.41 17.31 -11.99
N ASN A 219 -12.91 16.56 -12.96
CA ASN A 219 -12.15 17.12 -14.07
C ASN A 219 -13.05 18.01 -14.95
N THR A 220 -12.62 19.23 -15.27
CA THR A 220 -13.36 20.14 -16.17
C THR A 220 -13.48 19.61 -17.61
N PHE A 221 -12.56 18.75 -18.04
CA PHE A 221 -12.61 18.06 -19.32
C PHE A 221 -13.61 16.88 -19.32
N GLY A 222 -14.13 16.52 -18.15
CA GLY A 222 -15.10 15.45 -17.91
C GLY A 222 -14.49 14.05 -17.88
N GLY A 223 -15.20 13.11 -17.24
CA GLY A 223 -14.88 11.67 -17.27
C GLY A 223 -14.39 11.11 -15.93
N ASP A 224 -13.64 11.89 -15.16
CA ASP A 224 -13.01 11.45 -13.92
C ASP A 224 -13.44 12.29 -12.73
N SER A 225 -13.57 11.65 -11.56
CA SER A 225 -13.93 12.32 -10.31
C SER A 225 -13.32 11.65 -9.08
N ILE A 226 -13.14 12.43 -8.02
CA ILE A 226 -12.71 11.96 -6.70
C ILE A 226 -13.76 12.38 -5.68
N THR A 227 -14.21 11.45 -4.85
CA THR A 227 -15.01 11.74 -3.66
C THR A 227 -14.17 11.52 -2.40
N LEU A 228 -14.03 12.56 -1.59
CA LEU A 228 -13.33 12.50 -0.31
C LEU A 228 -14.33 12.37 0.84
N VAL A 229 -14.50 11.16 1.36
CA VAL A 229 -15.52 10.88 2.38
C VAL A 229 -15.19 11.60 3.69
N GLY A 230 -16.14 12.38 4.20
CA GLY A 230 -16.01 13.14 5.43
C GLY A 230 -15.20 14.44 5.34
N VAL A 231 -14.78 14.84 4.14
CA VAL A 231 -14.04 16.09 3.90
C VAL A 231 -14.97 17.17 3.36
N ASN A 232 -14.88 18.39 3.88
CA ASN A 232 -15.66 19.51 3.37
C ASN A 232 -14.98 20.11 2.13
N SER A 233 -15.74 20.41 1.07
CA SER A 233 -15.18 21.01 -0.15
C SER A 233 -14.52 22.37 0.08
N SER A 234 -14.95 23.13 1.09
CA SER A 234 -14.44 24.48 1.35
C SER A 234 -13.04 24.53 1.97
N VAL A 235 -12.50 23.40 2.43
CA VAL A 235 -11.12 23.34 2.91
C VAL A 235 -10.11 23.09 1.81
N LEU A 236 -10.56 22.59 0.65
CA LEU A 236 -9.66 22.25 -0.45
C LEU A 236 -9.16 23.49 -1.17
N ASP A 237 -7.85 23.58 -1.37
CA ASP A 237 -7.19 24.63 -2.13
C ASP A 237 -6.07 24.09 -3.04
N ALA A 238 -5.40 24.98 -3.78
CA ALA A 238 -4.41 24.55 -4.77
C ALA A 238 -3.20 23.82 -4.17
N SER A 239 -2.95 23.97 -2.86
CA SER A 239 -1.87 23.29 -2.18
C SER A 239 -2.15 21.81 -1.93
N ASP A 240 -3.41 21.38 -2.00
CA ASP A 240 -3.84 19.98 -1.86
C ASP A 240 -3.55 19.13 -3.09
N PHE A 241 -3.26 19.73 -4.23
CA PHE A 241 -3.17 19.03 -5.51
C PHE A 241 -1.75 19.00 -6.06
N ILE A 242 -1.43 17.89 -6.73
CA ILE A 242 -0.30 17.79 -7.65
C ILE A 242 -0.88 17.80 -9.07
N PHE A 243 -0.55 18.86 -9.83
CA PHE A 243 -1.06 19.09 -11.18
C PHE A 243 -0.09 18.62 -12.27
N ALA A 244 -0.59 18.47 -13.49
CA ALA A 244 0.21 18.15 -14.66
C ALA A 244 1.26 19.24 -14.92
N SER A 245 2.50 18.84 -15.21
CA SER A 245 3.53 19.78 -15.63
C SER A 245 3.24 20.33 -17.03
N ALA A 246 3.74 21.54 -17.33
CA ALA A 246 3.65 22.13 -18.67
C ALA A 246 4.20 21.22 -19.79
N THR A 247 5.17 20.36 -19.47
CA THR A 247 5.75 19.39 -20.41
C THR A 247 4.79 18.21 -20.68
N ALA A 248 4.01 17.79 -19.68
CA ALA A 248 3.02 16.72 -19.84
C ALA A 248 1.81 17.16 -20.67
N LEU A 249 1.44 18.44 -20.60
CA LEU A 249 0.33 19.03 -21.37
C LEU A 249 0.62 19.22 -22.87
N ALA A 250 1.89 19.16 -23.27
CA ALA A 250 2.32 19.38 -24.65
C ALA A 250 2.53 18.07 -25.46
N ALA A 251 2.39 16.92 -24.82
CA ALA A 251 2.51 15.58 -25.40
C ALA A 251 1.16 15.06 -25.90
#